data_AF-A0A2V5N0R3-F1
#
_entry.id   AF-A0A2V5N0R3-F1
#
_cell.length_a   1.000
_cell.length_b   1.000
_cell.length_c   1.000
_cell.angle_alpha   90.00
_cell.angle_beta   90.00
_cell.angle_gamma   90.00
#
_symmetry.space_group_name_H-M   'P 1'
#
loop_
_entity.id
_entity.type
_entity.pdbx_description
1 polymer ?
#
loop_
_entity_poly.entity_id
_entity_poly.type
_entity_poly.pdbx_seq_one_letter_code
_entity_poly.pdbx_strand_id
1 'polypeptide(L)' 'MGGGGYRDLLPHAIAIEAFGVTFKCVDLPTLVKLKRAAGRPKDLESLAELQALLDEERK' A
#
# COMPACT_ATOMS: atom_id res chain seq x y z
N MET A 1 12.30 12.85 -5.70
CA MET A 1 12.16 12.47 -4.28
C MET A 1 10.69 12.59 -3.93
N GLY A 2 9.91 11.52 -4.09
CA GLY A 2 8.45 11.55 -3.97
C GLY A 2 7.98 10.53 -2.96
N GLY A 3 7.19 10.99 -1.99
CA GLY A 3 6.67 10.20 -0.87
C GLY A 3 7.53 10.43 0.37
N GLY A 4 7.07 11.32 1.25
CA GLY A 4 7.75 11.65 2.50
C GLY A 4 8.04 10.43 3.38
N GLY A 5 8.87 10.63 4.39
CA GLY A 5 9.41 9.54 5.20
C GLY A 5 8.35 8.81 6.02
N TYR A 6 8.80 7.95 6.94
CA TYR A 6 7.94 7.17 7.83
C TYR A 6 6.77 7.96 8.47
N ARG A 7 6.98 9.25 8.76
CA ARG A 7 5.97 10.14 9.34
C ARG A 7 4.80 10.46 8.41
N ASP A 8 5.04 10.56 7.11
CA ASP A 8 4.00 10.82 6.10
C ASP A 8 3.12 9.58 5.85
N LEU A 9 3.64 8.39 6.19
CA LEU A 9 2.92 7.12 6.06
C LEU A 9 2.09 6.76 7.31
N LEU A 10 2.40 7.35 8.48
CA LEU A 10 1.66 7.13 9.71
C LEU A 10 0.14 7.38 9.61
N PRO A 11 -0.35 8.48 9.01
CA PRO A 11 -1.80 8.71 8.88
C PRO A 11 -2.48 7.73 7.93
N HIS A 12 -1.70 7.05 7.09
CA HIS A 12 -2.13 6.06 6.11
C HIS A 12 -1.88 4.62 6.58
N ALA A 13 -1.41 4.43 7.82
CA ALA A 13 -1.07 3.12 8.34
C ALA A 13 -2.25 2.53 9.12
N ILE A 14 -2.73 1.37 8.68
CA ILE A 14 -3.70 0.54 9.37
C ILE A 14 -3.00 -0.53 10.21
N ALA A 15 -3.57 -0.84 11.37
CA ALA A 15 -3.12 -1.95 12.18
C ALA A 15 -3.82 -3.23 11.72
N ILE A 16 -3.05 -4.26 11.39
CA ILE A 16 -3.55 -5.58 11.01
C ILE A 16 -3.03 -6.59 12.03
N GLU A 17 -3.92 -7.35 12.64
CA GLU A 17 -3.53 -8.47 13.50
C GLU A 17 -3.49 -9.75 12.68
N ALA A 18 -2.31 -10.37 12.59
CA ALA A 18 -2.12 -11.65 11.91
C ALA A 18 -1.10 -12.49 12.68
N PHE A 19 -1.25 -13.81 12.70
CA PHE A 19 -0.31 -14.72 13.37
C PHE A 19 -0.02 -14.36 14.85
N GLY A 20 -0.96 -13.72 15.55
CA GLY A 20 -0.78 -13.26 16.94
C GLY A 20 0.12 -12.03 17.10
N VAL A 21 0.42 -11.31 16.01
CA VAL A 21 1.23 -10.09 16.01
C VAL A 21 0.49 -8.96 15.30
N THR A 22 0.58 -7.75 15.85
CA THR A 22 0.05 -6.54 15.23
C THR A 22 1.07 -5.92 14.27
N PHE A 23 0.71 -5.85 13.00
CA PHE A 23 1.48 -5.20 11.93
C PHE A 23 0.92 -3.83 11.61
N LYS A 24 1.80 -2.88 11.28
CA LYS A 24 1.40 -1.63 10.65
C LYS A 24 1.58 -1.75 9.15
N CYS A 25 0.48 -1.74 8.42
CA CYS A 25 0.44 -1.79 6.97
C CYS A 25 -0.09 -0.47 6.42
N VAL A 26 0.42 -0.02 5.28
CA VAL A 26 -0.14 1.16 4.61
C VAL A 26 -1.47 0.80 3.93
N ASP A 27 -2.39 1.75 3.87
CA ASP A 27 -3.67 1.57 3.20
C ASP A 27 -3.51 1.26 1.71
N LEU A 28 -4.49 0.55 1.14
CA LEU A 28 -4.47 0.08 -0.24
C LEU A 28 -4.18 1.20 -1.27
N PRO A 29 -4.81 2.39 -1.22
CA PRO A 29 -4.49 3.46 -2.17
C PRO A 29 -3.07 4.02 -2.00
N THR A 30 -2.54 4.09 -0.78
CA THR A 30 -1.16 4.52 -0.52
C THR A 30 -0.17 3.45 -0.97
N LEU A 31 -0.48 2.17 -0.77
CA LEU A 31 0.32 1.04 -1.27
C LEU A 31 0.46 1.09 -2.79
N VAL A 32 -0.64 1.30 -3.52
CA VAL A 32 -0.64 1.44 -4.99
C VAL A 32 0.26 2.61 -5.43
N LYS A 33 0.16 3.77 -4.78
CA LYS A 33 1.02 4.94 -5.10
C LYS A 33 2.50 4.64 -4.87
N LEU A 34 2.85 4.01 -3.75
CA LEU A 34 4.23 3.66 -3.42
C LEU A 34 4.80 2.63 -4.39
N LYS A 35 4.03 1.59 -4.72
CA LYS A 35 4.41 0.55 -5.67
C LYS A 35 4.65 1.15 -7.06
N ARG A 36 3.80 2.08 -7.50
CA ARG A 36 3.96 2.80 -8.77
C ARG A 36 5.21 3.68 -8.78
N ALA A 37 5.51 4.35 -7.67
CA ALA A 37 6.69 5.20 -7.54
C ALA A 37 8.01 4.41 -7.44
N ALA A 38 7.97 3.20 -6.86
CA ALA A 38 9.14 2.33 -6.72
C ALA A 38 9.58 1.72 -8.07
N GLY A 39 8.64 1.48 -8.99
CA GLY A 39 8.92 1.12 -10.39
C GLY A 39 9.71 -0.18 -10.60
N ARG A 40 9.77 -1.07 -9.60
CA ARG A 40 10.48 -2.35 -9.75
C ARG A 40 9.62 -3.31 -10.57
N PRO A 41 10.22 -4.18 -11.41
CA PRO A 41 9.47 -5.08 -12.28
C PRO A 41 8.46 -5.96 -11.53
N LYS A 42 8.80 -6.46 -10.34
CA LYS A 42 7.89 -7.23 -9.48
C LYS A 42 6.73 -6.41 -8.90
N ASP A 43 6.92 -5.12 -8.69
CA ASP A 43 5.87 -4.24 -8.18
C ASP A 43 4.83 -3.93 -9.27
N LEU A 44 5.24 -3.91 -10.54
CA LEU A 44 4.32 -3.72 -11.69
C LEU A 44 3.35 -4.89 -11.86
N GLU A 45 3.80 -6.12 -11.62
CA GLU A 45 2.93 -7.30 -11.69
C GLU A 45 1.85 -7.26 -10.61
N SER A 46 2.22 -6.94 -9.35
CA SER A 46 1.25 -6.83 -8.25
C SER A 46 0.37 -5.58 -8.33
N LEU A 47 0.79 -4.54 -9.05
CA LEU A 47 0.02 -3.29 -9.17
C LEU A 47 -1.32 -3.48 -9.86
N ALA A 48 -1.40 -4.35 -10.87
CA ALA A 48 -2.66 -4.61 -11.57
C ALA A 48 -3.72 -5.21 -10.64
N GLU A 49 -3.32 -6.19 -9.81
CA GLU A 49 -4.18 -6.82 -8.82
C GLU A 49 -4.62 -5.84 -7.73
N LEU A 50 -3.68 -5.06 -7.18
CA LEU A 50 -3.99 -4.04 -6.17
C LEU A 50 -4.94 -2.96 -6.69
N GLN A 51 -4.83 -2.60 -7.98
CA GLN A 51 -5.71 -1.62 -8.60
C GLN A 51 -7.13 -2.16 -8.79
N ALA A 52 -7.28 -3.46 -9.10
CA ALA A 52 -8.58 -4.12 -9.17
C ALA A 52 -9.24 -4.21 -7.79
N LEU A 53 -8.49 -4.56 -6.75
CA LEU A 53 -8.99 -4.56 -5.37
C LEU A 53 -9.46 -3.16 -4.92
N LEU A 54 -8.73 -2.11 -5.32
CA LEU A 54 -9.11 -0.73 -4.99
C LEU A 54 -10.38 -0.27 -5.73
N ASP A 55 -10.61 -0.77 -6.95
CA ASP A 55 -11.84 -0.49 -7.72
C ASP A 55 -13.05 -1.16 -7.06
N GLU A 56 -12.88 -2.40 -6.58
CA GLU A 56 -13.91 -3.15 -5.84
C GLU A 56 -14.28 -2.45 -4.52
N GLU A 57 -13.32 -1.96 -3.73
CA GLU A 57 -13.62 -1.20 -2.49
C GLU A 57 -14.36 0.13 -2.73
N ARG A 58 -14.33 0.65 -3.96
CA ARG A 58 -14.97 1.93 -4.32
C ARG A 58 -16.37 1.78 -4.90
N LYS A 59 -16.85 0.55 -5.12
CA LYS A 59 -18.22 0.23 -5.52
C LYS A 59 -19.14 0.07 -4.32
#